data_AF-A0AAD4SF85-F1
#
_entry.id   AF-A0AAD4SF85-F1
#
_cell.length_a   1.000
_cell.length_b   1.000
_cell.length_c   1.000
_cell.angle_alpha   90.00
_cell.angle_beta   90.00
_cell.angle_gamma   90.00
#
_symmetry.space_group_name_H-M   'P 1'
#
loop_
_entity.id
_entity.type
_entity.pdbx_description
1 polymer ?
#
loop_
_entity_poly.entity_id
_entity_poly.type
_entity_poly.pdbx_seq_one_letter_code
_entity_poly.pdbx_strand_id
1 'polypeptide(L)'
;MMNSCSCSNSGSSSNVKLFDSHCHLQDPRIYNLAPQIIQTAIESGVTHFAVNGVSEYDWILVKKMSEDYPSSVIPCFGLHPWFITNRTSNWYNTLRDFFNSTPSATVGEIGLDKIPLAQQFDFSDQVQIFTQQLALSKELKKPVSVHCLLAFDELREIMQSIGPFPAGVILHSYAGSAELVPTLTKLGAYFSFSGHNMNSEPQKTKEILKSVSSPVPLLCLN
;
A
#
# COMPACT_ATOMS: atom_id res chain seq x y z
N MET A 1 -52.59 31.32 -13.54
CA MET A 1 -51.50 31.45 -12.56
C MET A 1 -50.66 30.19 -12.63
N MET A 2 -49.55 30.26 -13.36
CA MET A 2 -48.54 29.22 -13.45
C MET A 2 -47.65 29.31 -12.23
N ASN A 3 -47.27 28.15 -11.66
CA ASN A 3 -46.05 28.00 -10.87
C ASN A 3 -45.65 26.53 -10.90
N SER A 4 -44.80 26.17 -11.86
CA SER A 4 -43.95 24.99 -11.79
C SER A 4 -42.57 25.43 -11.33
N CYS A 5 -42.26 25.21 -10.05
CA CYS A 5 -40.90 25.34 -9.54
C CYS A 5 -40.01 24.30 -10.23
N SER A 6 -39.07 24.77 -11.05
CA SER A 6 -37.94 23.98 -11.51
C SER A 6 -36.84 24.10 -10.46
N CYS A 7 -36.65 23.04 -9.67
CA CYS A 7 -35.45 22.92 -8.85
C CYS A 7 -34.30 22.46 -9.76
N SER A 8 -33.57 23.41 -10.34
CA SER A 8 -32.25 23.15 -10.91
C SER A 8 -31.27 22.88 -9.76
N ASN A 9 -31.08 21.60 -9.45
CA ASN A 9 -30.09 21.18 -8.48
C ASN A 9 -28.69 21.20 -9.15
N SER A 10 -28.15 22.40 -9.36
CA SER A 10 -26.74 22.57 -9.74
C SER A 10 -25.87 22.44 -8.49
N GLY A 11 -25.86 21.24 -7.90
CA GLY A 11 -24.86 20.87 -6.93
C GLY A 11 -23.55 20.70 -7.67
N SER A 12 -22.59 21.59 -7.46
CA SER A 12 -21.22 21.36 -7.87
C SER A 12 -20.71 20.12 -7.13
N SER A 13 -20.77 18.96 -7.79
CA SER A 13 -20.03 17.77 -7.38
C SER A 13 -18.57 18.22 -7.23
N SER A 14 -18.11 18.34 -5.99
CA SER A 14 -16.67 18.36 -5.76
C SER A 14 -16.20 17.00 -6.25
N ASN A 15 -15.54 16.96 -7.40
CA ASN A 15 -14.92 15.72 -7.88
C ASN A 15 -13.84 15.33 -6.86
N VAL A 16 -14.23 14.50 -5.90
CA VAL A 16 -13.34 13.93 -4.91
C VAL A 16 -12.29 13.15 -5.69
N LYS A 17 -11.05 13.62 -5.65
CA LYS A 17 -9.92 12.88 -6.23
C LYS A 17 -9.57 11.76 -5.26
N LEU A 18 -9.73 10.53 -5.73
CA LEU A 18 -9.37 9.33 -4.98
C LEU A 18 -7.97 8.86 -5.38
N PHE A 19 -7.33 8.18 -4.43
CA PHE A 19 -6.01 7.55 -4.58
C PHE A 19 -6.17 6.09 -4.15
N ASP A 20 -5.97 5.17 -5.09
CA ASP A 20 -5.85 3.76 -4.77
C ASP A 20 -4.44 3.54 -4.19
N SER A 21 -4.39 3.30 -2.88
CA SER A 21 -3.12 3.24 -2.17
C SER A 21 -2.36 1.95 -2.32
N HIS A 22 -3.00 0.93 -2.86
CA HIS A 22 -2.42 -0.38 -2.91
C HIS A 22 -3.20 -1.29 -3.85
N CYS A 23 -2.66 -1.52 -5.04
CA CYS A 23 -3.18 -2.48 -5.98
C CYS A 23 -2.08 -3.27 -6.68
N HIS A 24 -2.47 -4.36 -7.33
CA HIS A 24 -1.58 -5.25 -8.09
C HIS A 24 -2.03 -5.35 -9.55
N LEU A 25 -2.05 -4.22 -10.25
CA LEU A 25 -2.46 -4.20 -11.66
C LEU A 25 -1.53 -5.06 -12.55
N GLN A 26 -0.29 -5.27 -12.11
CA GLN A 26 0.66 -6.15 -12.78
C GLN A 26 0.37 -7.65 -12.61
N ASP A 27 -0.56 -8.03 -11.73
CA ASP A 27 -0.87 -9.43 -11.44
C ASP A 27 -1.32 -10.16 -12.71
N PRO A 28 -0.75 -11.34 -13.04
CA PRO A 28 -1.07 -12.07 -14.27
C PRO A 28 -2.56 -12.37 -14.47
N ARG A 29 -3.34 -12.48 -13.38
CA ARG A 29 -4.78 -12.74 -13.43
C ARG A 29 -5.57 -11.58 -14.02
N ILE A 30 -5.05 -10.35 -13.93
CA ILE A 30 -5.73 -9.12 -14.38
C ILE A 30 -4.89 -8.22 -15.28
N TYR A 31 -3.62 -8.57 -15.55
CA TYR A 31 -2.69 -7.75 -16.35
C TYR A 31 -3.29 -7.30 -17.69
N ASN A 32 -3.95 -8.21 -18.41
CA ASN A 32 -4.56 -7.92 -19.71
C ASN A 32 -5.79 -6.99 -19.59
N LEU A 33 -6.39 -6.90 -18.41
CA LEU A 33 -7.52 -6.03 -18.11
C LEU A 33 -7.09 -4.69 -17.49
N ALA A 34 -5.83 -4.55 -17.06
CA ALA A 34 -5.32 -3.37 -16.37
C ALA A 34 -5.58 -2.05 -17.14
N PRO A 35 -5.40 -1.96 -18.48
CA PRO A 35 -5.73 -0.74 -19.21
C PRO A 35 -7.20 -0.31 -19.06
N GLN A 36 -8.12 -1.28 -19.12
CA GLN A 36 -9.55 -1.02 -18.94
C GLN A 36 -9.86 -0.63 -17.50
N ILE A 37 -9.27 -1.32 -16.53
CA ILE A 37 -9.44 -1.05 -15.10
C ILE A 37 -8.99 0.39 -14.77
N ILE A 38 -7.79 0.78 -15.21
CA ILE A 38 -7.25 2.12 -15.00
C ILE A 38 -8.18 3.18 -15.59
N GLN A 39 -8.62 2.99 -16.85
CA GLN A 39 -9.51 3.94 -17.52
C GLN A 39 -10.83 4.12 -16.76
N THR A 40 -11.50 3.02 -16.42
CA THR A 40 -12.77 3.05 -15.67
C THR A 40 -12.60 3.68 -14.28
N ALA A 41 -11.49 3.41 -13.61
CA ALA A 41 -11.20 3.98 -12.30
C ALA A 41 -10.94 5.50 -12.37
N ILE A 42 -10.22 5.98 -13.40
CA ILE A 42 -10.02 7.41 -13.67
C ILE A 42 -11.35 8.12 -13.94
N GLU A 43 -12.21 7.53 -14.76
CA GLU A 43 -13.56 8.05 -15.03
C GLU A 43 -14.43 8.12 -13.76
N SER A 44 -14.14 7.27 -12.78
CA SER A 44 -14.80 7.23 -11.47
C SER A 44 -14.14 8.13 -10.42
N GLY A 45 -13.09 8.87 -10.76
CA GLY A 45 -12.41 9.82 -9.88
C GLY A 45 -11.15 9.29 -9.18
N VAL A 46 -10.73 8.04 -9.43
CA VAL A 46 -9.45 7.50 -8.94
C VAL A 46 -8.33 8.00 -9.85
N THR A 47 -7.57 8.95 -9.37
CA THR A 47 -6.59 9.67 -10.19
C THR A 47 -5.19 9.03 -10.18
N HIS A 48 -4.90 8.24 -9.15
CA HIS A 48 -3.59 7.64 -8.94
C HIS A 48 -3.70 6.25 -8.32
N PHE A 49 -2.71 5.40 -8.63
CA PHE A 49 -2.62 4.00 -8.24
C PHE A 49 -1.20 3.71 -7.76
N ALA A 50 -1.05 3.29 -6.51
CA ALA A 50 0.21 2.72 -6.03
C ALA A 50 0.24 1.23 -6.37
N VAL A 51 0.93 0.91 -7.47
CA VAL A 51 1.02 -0.45 -8.01
C VAL A 51 2.19 -1.16 -7.34
N ASN A 52 1.88 -2.17 -6.51
CA ASN A 52 2.85 -2.81 -5.64
C ASN A 52 3.40 -4.10 -6.25
N GLY A 53 4.69 -4.09 -6.60
CA GLY A 53 5.42 -5.31 -6.92
C GLY A 53 5.65 -6.17 -5.69
N VAL A 54 5.68 -7.49 -5.87
CA VAL A 54 5.81 -8.44 -4.77
C VAL A 54 7.10 -9.27 -4.84
N SER A 55 7.81 -9.26 -5.96
CA SER A 55 9.04 -10.05 -6.14
C SER A 55 9.95 -9.51 -7.26
N GLU A 56 11.20 -10.00 -7.33
CA GLU A 56 12.13 -9.66 -8.43
C GLU A 56 11.53 -9.89 -9.84
N TYR A 57 10.59 -10.84 -9.96
CA TYR A 57 9.99 -11.23 -11.23
C TYR A 57 8.99 -10.20 -11.79
N ASP A 58 8.34 -9.41 -10.93
CA ASP A 58 7.24 -8.52 -11.36
C ASP A 58 7.61 -7.03 -11.32
N TRP A 59 8.72 -6.65 -10.69
CA TRP A 59 9.18 -5.25 -10.64
C TRP A 59 9.36 -4.64 -12.04
N ILE A 60 9.76 -5.41 -13.04
CA ILE A 60 9.88 -4.93 -14.42
C ILE A 60 8.51 -4.56 -15.03
N LEU A 61 7.46 -5.31 -14.69
CA LEU A 61 6.09 -5.03 -15.13
C LEU A 61 5.55 -3.79 -14.42
N VAL A 62 5.79 -3.68 -13.11
CA VAL A 62 5.40 -2.49 -12.34
C VAL A 62 6.08 -1.22 -12.87
N LYS A 63 7.39 -1.30 -13.15
CA LYS A 63 8.13 -0.22 -13.80
C LYS A 63 7.49 0.14 -15.15
N LYS A 64 7.27 -0.85 -16.01
CA LYS A 64 6.65 -0.63 -17.31
C LYS A 64 5.27 0.04 -17.20
N MET A 65 4.44 -0.38 -16.24
CA MET A 65 3.14 0.27 -16.01
C MET A 65 3.29 1.75 -15.63
N SER A 66 4.29 2.11 -14.84
CA SER A 66 4.55 3.53 -14.53
C SER A 66 5.02 4.34 -15.74
N GLU A 67 5.71 3.71 -16.70
CA GLU A 67 6.13 4.34 -17.95
C GLU A 67 4.98 4.48 -18.95
N ASP A 68 4.08 3.49 -18.98
CA ASP A 68 2.88 3.50 -19.82
C ASP A 68 1.81 4.48 -19.27
N TYR A 69 1.76 4.71 -17.95
CA TYR A 69 0.78 5.59 -17.27
C TYR A 69 1.44 6.60 -16.30
N PRO A 70 2.33 7.49 -16.76
CA PRO A 70 3.18 8.31 -15.89
C PRO A 70 2.44 9.36 -15.05
N SER A 71 1.20 9.70 -15.43
CA SER A 71 0.35 10.65 -14.70
C SER A 71 -0.50 10.01 -13.59
N SER A 72 -0.56 8.68 -13.53
CA SER A 72 -1.49 7.96 -12.64
C SER A 72 -0.85 6.80 -11.86
N VAL A 73 0.13 6.10 -12.42
CA VAL A 73 0.75 4.95 -11.75
C VAL A 73 2.00 5.39 -10.99
N ILE A 74 2.01 5.10 -9.70
CA ILE A 74 3.18 5.19 -8.82
C ILE A 74 3.70 3.76 -8.62
N PRO A 75 4.91 3.44 -9.13
CA PRO A 75 5.46 2.10 -8.98
C PRO A 75 6.00 1.90 -7.57
N CYS A 76 5.63 0.80 -6.91
CA CYS A 76 6.25 0.37 -5.65
C CYS A 76 7.09 -0.89 -5.90
N PHE A 77 8.33 -0.90 -5.40
CA PHE A 77 9.19 -2.08 -5.43
C PHE A 77 9.49 -2.60 -4.03
N GLY A 78 9.33 -3.91 -3.86
CA GLY A 78 9.50 -4.60 -2.60
C GLY A 78 9.40 -6.11 -2.78
N LEU A 79 10.04 -6.83 -1.87
CA LEU A 79 9.95 -8.26 -1.75
C LEU A 79 8.97 -8.59 -0.63
N HIS A 80 7.80 -9.09 -1.02
CA HIS A 80 6.71 -9.43 -0.13
C HIS A 80 7.03 -10.71 0.66
N PRO A 81 6.60 -10.85 1.94
CA PRO A 81 6.91 -11.99 2.82
C PRO A 81 6.65 -13.37 2.20
N TRP A 82 5.66 -13.52 1.32
CA TRP A 82 5.38 -14.81 0.67
C TRP A 82 6.42 -15.21 -0.38
N PHE A 83 7.16 -14.26 -0.95
CA PHE A 83 8.08 -14.49 -2.06
C PHE A 83 9.55 -14.46 -1.61
N ILE A 84 9.82 -14.32 -0.30
CA ILE A 84 11.20 -14.25 0.18
C ILE A 84 11.99 -15.52 -0.15
N THR A 85 11.37 -16.70 -0.15
CA THR A 85 12.07 -17.97 -0.43
C THR A 85 12.45 -18.10 -1.90
N ASN A 86 11.84 -17.33 -2.80
CA ASN A 86 12.12 -17.30 -4.23
C ASN A 86 13.19 -16.28 -4.63
N ARG A 87 13.71 -15.50 -3.67
CA ARG A 87 14.69 -14.43 -3.95
C ARG A 87 16.03 -14.99 -4.41
N THR A 88 16.68 -14.28 -5.33
CA THR A 88 18.05 -14.57 -5.73
C THR A 88 19.03 -14.12 -4.65
N SER A 89 20.29 -14.57 -4.68
CA SER A 89 21.32 -14.06 -3.77
C SER A 89 21.63 -12.56 -3.99
N ASN A 90 21.27 -12.01 -5.16
CA ASN A 90 21.53 -10.61 -5.53
C ASN A 90 20.30 -9.69 -5.39
N TRP A 91 19.19 -10.21 -4.84
CA TRP A 91 17.90 -9.50 -4.78
C TRP A 91 18.00 -8.07 -4.24
N TYR A 92 18.83 -7.84 -3.23
CA TYR A 92 18.96 -6.53 -2.59
C TYR A 92 19.64 -5.51 -3.50
N ASN A 93 20.67 -5.92 -4.26
CA ASN A 93 21.30 -5.04 -5.25
C ASN A 93 20.34 -4.79 -6.42
N THR A 94 19.65 -5.83 -6.90
CA THR A 94 18.59 -5.69 -7.92
C THR A 94 17.56 -4.66 -7.50
N LEU A 95 17.06 -4.71 -6.25
CA LEU A 95 16.10 -3.76 -5.71
C LEU A 95 16.64 -2.31 -5.73
N ARG A 96 17.90 -2.12 -5.35
CA ARG A 96 18.56 -0.80 -5.40
C ARG A 96 18.70 -0.28 -6.83
N ASP A 97 19.00 -1.14 -7.80
CA ASP A 97 19.09 -0.76 -9.21
C ASP A 97 17.72 -0.30 -9.76
N PHE A 98 16.63 -0.94 -9.34
CA PHE A 98 15.28 -0.47 -9.66
C PHE A 98 15.01 0.92 -9.11
N PHE A 99 15.37 1.20 -7.85
CA PHE A 99 15.23 2.55 -7.28
C PHE A 99 16.10 3.60 -7.96
N ASN A 100 17.33 3.24 -8.37
CA ASN A 100 18.21 4.13 -9.12
C ASN A 100 17.64 4.46 -10.50
N SER A 101 17.09 3.46 -11.20
CA SER A 101 16.53 3.63 -12.54
C SER A 101 15.12 4.23 -12.57
N THR A 102 14.41 4.23 -11.45
CA THR A 102 13.04 4.76 -11.32
C THR A 102 12.92 5.65 -10.07
N PRO A 103 13.41 6.91 -10.12
CA PRO A 103 13.45 7.78 -8.94
C PRO A 103 12.08 8.10 -8.33
N SER A 104 10.99 8.02 -9.09
CA SER A 104 9.61 8.22 -8.62
C SER A 104 9.04 7.05 -7.82
N ALA A 105 9.71 5.88 -7.82
CA ALA A 105 9.21 4.69 -7.15
C ALA A 105 9.17 4.83 -5.63
N THR A 106 8.27 4.08 -4.98
CA THR A 106 8.13 3.96 -3.53
C THR A 106 8.50 2.53 -3.09
N VAL A 107 8.63 2.30 -1.78
CA VAL A 107 8.95 0.96 -1.26
C VAL A 107 7.66 0.19 -1.02
N GLY A 108 7.56 -1.03 -1.54
CA GLY A 108 6.39 -1.87 -1.32
C GLY A 108 6.17 -2.87 -2.46
N GLU A 109 5.53 -4.00 -2.21
CA GLU A 109 5.00 -4.44 -0.92
C GLU A 109 6.07 -5.18 -0.12
N ILE A 110 6.24 -4.82 1.16
CA ILE A 110 7.16 -5.47 2.10
C ILE A 110 6.42 -5.78 3.38
N GLY A 111 6.87 -6.71 4.22
CA GLY A 111 6.16 -6.92 5.48
C GLY A 111 6.39 -8.26 6.15
N LEU A 112 5.44 -8.61 7.01
CA LEU A 112 5.43 -9.81 7.84
C LEU A 112 4.11 -10.56 7.70
N ASP A 113 4.18 -11.87 7.54
CA ASP A 113 3.01 -12.75 7.49
C ASP A 113 3.28 -14.06 8.21
N LYS A 114 2.54 -14.34 9.28
CA LYS A 114 2.66 -15.61 10.03
C LYS A 114 1.81 -16.76 9.46
N ILE A 115 1.00 -16.55 8.43
CA ILE A 115 0.20 -17.61 7.82
C ILE A 115 1.02 -18.30 6.71
N PRO A 116 1.36 -19.59 6.86
CA PRO A 116 2.02 -20.34 5.81
C PRO A 116 0.95 -20.77 4.79
N LEU A 117 0.78 -19.99 3.72
CA LEU A 117 -0.19 -20.33 2.67
C LEU A 117 0.34 -21.36 1.66
N ALA A 118 1.66 -21.47 1.48
CA ALA A 118 2.23 -22.31 0.41
C ALA A 118 3.54 -23.04 0.76
N GLN A 119 4.38 -22.49 1.64
CA GLN A 119 5.69 -23.06 2.00
C GLN A 119 5.98 -22.86 3.48
N GLN A 120 6.72 -23.80 4.09
CA GLN A 120 7.38 -23.53 5.36
C GLN A 120 8.41 -22.41 5.12
N PHE A 121 8.30 -21.33 5.89
CA PHE A 121 9.26 -20.25 5.87
C PHE A 121 9.82 -20.05 7.28
N ASP A 122 11.06 -19.56 7.35
CA ASP A 122 11.63 -19.09 8.59
C ASP A 122 11.13 -17.67 8.84
N PHE A 123 10.33 -17.48 9.90
CA PHE A 123 9.82 -16.16 10.24
C PHE A 123 10.96 -15.19 10.59
N SER A 124 12.09 -15.67 11.09
CA SER A 124 13.26 -14.82 11.33
C SER A 124 13.86 -14.27 10.03
N ASP A 125 13.76 -15.02 8.94
CA ASP A 125 14.15 -14.56 7.60
C ASP A 125 13.21 -13.46 7.09
N GLN A 126 11.89 -13.60 7.29
CA GLN A 126 10.95 -12.50 7.01
C GLN A 126 11.30 -11.24 7.80
N VAL A 127 11.57 -11.37 9.11
CA VAL A 127 11.96 -10.24 9.97
C VAL A 127 13.23 -9.55 9.46
N GLN A 128 14.25 -10.32 9.08
CA GLN A 128 15.50 -9.79 8.54
C GLN A 128 15.28 -9.04 7.22
N ILE A 129 14.57 -9.64 6.26
CA ILE A 129 14.32 -9.07 4.94
C ILE A 129 13.43 -7.82 5.05
N PHE A 130 12.39 -7.86 5.87
CA PHE A 130 11.55 -6.70 6.15
C PHE A 130 12.37 -5.55 6.78
N THR A 131 13.20 -5.85 7.77
CA THR A 131 14.10 -4.88 8.41
C THR A 131 15.04 -4.22 7.40
N GLN A 132 15.64 -4.99 6.49
CA GLN A 132 16.54 -4.47 5.45
C GLN A 132 15.83 -3.53 4.47
N GLN A 133 14.63 -3.89 4.03
CA GLN A 133 13.84 -3.06 3.11
C GLN A 133 13.31 -1.79 3.80
N LEU A 134 12.93 -1.88 5.08
CA LEU A 134 12.48 -0.74 5.86
C LEU A 134 13.63 0.24 6.14
N ALA A 135 14.84 -0.26 6.41
CA ALA A 135 16.04 0.57 6.50
C ALA A 135 16.37 1.25 5.17
N LEU A 136 16.25 0.53 4.04
CA LEU A 136 16.43 1.09 2.69
C LEU A 136 15.45 2.23 2.42
N SER A 137 14.19 2.11 2.84
CA SER A 137 13.19 3.18 2.66
C SER A 137 13.61 4.50 3.32
N LYS A 138 14.23 4.43 4.51
CA LYS A 138 14.75 5.60 5.22
C LYS A 138 15.95 6.21 4.53
N GLU A 139 16.88 5.36 4.06
CA GLU A 139 18.03 5.81 3.28
C GLU A 139 17.57 6.60 2.05
N LEU A 140 16.58 6.07 1.33
CA LEU A 140 16.04 6.67 0.11
C LEU A 140 15.02 7.79 0.36
N LYS A 141 14.61 8.00 1.62
CA LYS A 141 13.54 8.95 2.03
C LYS A 141 12.23 8.72 1.27
N LYS A 142 11.86 7.45 1.07
CA LYS A 142 10.67 7.03 0.31
C LYS A 142 9.55 6.55 1.23
N PRO A 143 8.27 6.79 0.88
CA PRO A 143 7.16 6.17 1.58
C PRO A 143 7.17 4.65 1.38
N VAL A 144 6.50 3.94 2.29
CA VAL A 144 6.46 2.47 2.32
C VAL A 144 5.03 1.96 2.34
N SER A 145 4.72 0.93 1.56
CA SER A 145 3.53 0.10 1.70
C SER A 145 3.88 -1.22 2.39
N VAL A 146 3.24 -1.49 3.53
CA VAL A 146 3.58 -2.60 4.44
C VAL A 146 2.43 -3.56 4.65
N HIS A 147 2.71 -4.84 4.37
CA HIS A 147 1.88 -6.00 4.71
C HIS A 147 2.12 -6.42 6.15
N CYS A 148 1.05 -6.71 6.87
CA CYS A 148 1.16 -7.30 8.19
C CYS A 148 -0.04 -8.18 8.51
N LEU A 149 0.23 -9.49 8.64
CA LEU A 149 -0.78 -10.46 9.04
C LEU A 149 -0.30 -11.28 10.25
N LEU A 150 -1.04 -11.15 11.35
CA LEU A 150 -0.77 -11.82 12.64
C LEU A 150 0.63 -11.54 13.24
N ALA A 151 1.32 -10.49 12.78
CA ALA A 151 2.68 -10.12 13.17
C ALA A 151 2.81 -8.67 13.67
N PHE A 152 1.74 -8.11 14.26
CA PHE A 152 1.67 -6.69 14.61
C PHE A 152 2.60 -6.29 15.77
N ASP A 153 2.91 -7.21 16.68
CA ASP A 153 3.86 -6.94 17.77
C ASP A 153 5.28 -6.81 17.22
N GLU A 154 5.70 -7.73 16.34
CA GLU A 154 7.00 -7.66 15.68
C GLU A 154 7.09 -6.45 14.75
N LEU A 155 6.03 -6.16 13.99
CA LEU A 155 5.95 -4.94 13.19
C LEU A 155 6.19 -3.70 14.05
N ARG A 156 5.49 -3.59 15.19
CA ARG A 156 5.63 -2.46 16.11
C ARG A 156 7.06 -2.34 16.62
N GLU A 157 7.66 -3.44 17.07
CA GLU A 157 9.02 -3.46 17.60
C GLU A 157 10.06 -3.03 16.56
N ILE A 158 9.96 -3.57 15.34
CA ILE A 158 10.86 -3.20 14.23
C ILE A 158 10.67 -1.73 13.85
N MET A 159 9.43 -1.26 13.72
CA MET A 159 9.15 0.14 13.40
C MET A 159 9.63 1.11 14.51
N GLN A 160 9.56 0.71 15.78
CA GLN A 160 10.10 1.50 16.90
C GLN A 160 11.63 1.56 16.90
N SER A 161 12.29 0.45 16.54
CA SER A 161 13.75 0.38 16.49
C SER A 161 14.33 1.21 15.34
N ILE A 162 13.64 1.22 14.18
CA ILE A 162 14.12 1.86 12.96
C ILE A 162 13.56 3.27 12.80
N GLY A 163 12.37 3.57 13.29
CA GLY A 163 11.64 4.82 13.05
C GLY A 163 12.27 6.08 13.67
N PRO A 164 11.60 7.24 13.56
CA PRO A 164 10.34 7.46 12.83
C PRO A 164 10.52 7.47 11.30
N PHE A 165 9.39 7.41 10.58
CA PHE A 165 9.30 7.38 9.12
C PHE A 165 8.59 8.64 8.60
N PRO A 166 9.31 9.78 8.46
CA PRO A 166 8.70 11.04 8.04
C PRO A 166 8.16 11.02 6.60
N ALA A 167 8.64 10.10 5.76
CA ALA A 167 8.09 9.90 4.41
C ALA A 167 6.74 9.15 4.41
N GLY A 168 6.34 8.55 5.54
CA GLY A 168 5.09 7.81 5.71
C GLY A 168 5.24 6.30 5.49
N VAL A 169 4.46 5.54 6.26
CA VAL A 169 4.29 4.09 6.11
C VAL A 169 2.81 3.78 6.03
N ILE A 170 2.33 3.28 4.90
CA ILE A 170 0.96 2.77 4.76
C ILE A 170 0.95 1.32 5.23
N LEU A 171 0.28 1.05 6.34
CA LEU A 171 -0.10 -0.29 6.74
C LEU A 171 -1.34 -0.68 5.95
N HIS A 172 -1.15 -1.41 4.85
CA HIS A 172 -2.27 -1.68 3.96
C HIS A 172 -3.19 -2.75 4.53
N SER A 173 -4.48 -2.64 4.23
CA SER A 173 -5.52 -3.55 4.74
C SER A 173 -5.38 -3.78 6.25
N TYR A 174 -5.20 -2.71 7.03
CA TYR A 174 -4.88 -2.80 8.45
C TYR A 174 -5.95 -3.58 9.22
N ALA A 175 -5.50 -4.66 9.86
CA ALA A 175 -6.32 -5.57 10.66
C ALA A 175 -5.79 -5.74 12.09
N GLY A 176 -4.90 -4.85 12.54
CA GLY A 176 -4.42 -4.83 13.93
C GLY A 176 -5.47 -4.30 14.91
N SER A 177 -5.11 -4.18 16.18
CA SER A 177 -6.00 -3.58 17.19
C SER A 177 -6.03 -2.05 17.07
N ALA A 178 -7.13 -1.42 17.50
CA ALA A 178 -7.22 0.04 17.59
C ALA A 178 -6.21 0.62 18.60
N GLU A 179 -5.80 -0.15 19.60
CA GLU A 179 -4.84 0.26 20.63
C GLU A 179 -3.43 0.53 20.06
N LEU A 180 -3.05 -0.15 18.98
CA LEU A 180 -1.75 0.05 18.33
C LEU A 180 -1.68 1.33 17.50
N VAL A 181 -2.84 1.84 17.05
CA VAL A 181 -2.91 2.98 16.11
C VAL A 181 -2.16 4.20 16.63
N PRO A 182 -2.38 4.72 17.87
CA PRO A 182 -1.67 5.90 18.34
C PRO A 182 -0.15 5.74 18.37
N THR A 183 0.33 4.52 18.68
CA THR A 183 1.77 4.23 18.71
C THR A 183 2.34 4.22 17.30
N LEU A 184 1.67 3.56 16.35
CA LEU A 184 2.11 3.46 14.97
C LEU A 184 2.02 4.83 14.25
N THR A 185 0.98 5.63 14.51
CA THR A 185 0.85 6.99 13.98
C THR A 185 2.03 7.88 14.37
N LYS A 186 2.50 7.80 15.62
CA LYS A 186 3.70 8.56 16.08
C LYS A 186 4.97 8.18 15.31
N LEU A 187 5.01 6.98 14.73
CA LEU A 187 6.13 6.51 13.91
C LEU A 187 5.97 6.91 12.43
N GLY A 188 4.88 7.56 12.03
CA GLY A 188 4.59 7.95 10.65
C GLY A 188 3.65 6.98 9.91
N ALA A 189 2.94 6.11 10.63
CA ALA A 189 2.01 5.17 10.00
C ALA A 189 0.69 5.83 9.56
N TYR A 190 0.21 5.38 8.42
CA TYR A 190 -1.11 5.57 7.82
C TYR A 190 -1.77 4.20 7.70
N PHE A 191 -3.10 4.15 7.69
CA PHE A 191 -3.85 2.89 7.71
C PHE A 191 -4.81 2.85 6.52
N SER A 192 -4.69 1.83 5.66
CA SER A 192 -5.70 1.61 4.62
C SER A 192 -6.68 0.50 5.00
N PHE A 193 -7.85 0.53 4.37
CA PHE A 193 -8.92 -0.44 4.61
C PHE A 193 -9.42 -0.93 3.26
N SER A 194 -9.28 -2.23 3.02
CA SER A 194 -9.83 -2.87 1.84
C SER A 194 -11.32 -3.13 1.98
N GLY A 195 -12.02 -3.31 0.86
CA GLY A 195 -13.39 -3.82 0.85
C GLY A 195 -13.57 -5.11 1.65
N HIS A 196 -12.55 -5.98 1.73
CA HIS A 196 -12.57 -7.17 2.57
C HIS A 196 -12.67 -6.83 4.07
N ASN A 197 -11.83 -5.90 4.56
CA ASN A 197 -11.81 -5.52 5.97
C ASN A 197 -13.14 -4.86 6.39
N MET A 198 -13.69 -4.00 5.52
CA MET A 198 -14.95 -3.31 5.80
C MET A 198 -16.14 -4.27 5.92
N ASN A 199 -16.13 -5.36 5.14
CA ASN A 199 -17.22 -6.33 5.12
C ASN A 199 -17.09 -7.41 6.20
N SER A 200 -15.87 -7.88 6.46
CA SER A 200 -15.62 -8.97 7.42
C SER A 200 -15.70 -8.50 8.88
N GLU A 201 -15.18 -7.31 9.18
CA GLU A 201 -14.98 -6.84 10.57
C GLU A 201 -15.42 -5.37 10.73
N PRO A 202 -16.72 -5.03 10.50
CA PRO A 202 -17.18 -3.65 10.43
C PRO A 202 -17.07 -2.90 11.77
N GLN A 203 -17.25 -3.57 12.91
CA GLN A 203 -17.14 -2.91 14.22
C GLN A 203 -15.69 -2.58 14.58
N LYS A 204 -14.79 -3.54 14.39
CA LYS A 204 -13.35 -3.34 14.57
C LYS A 204 -12.84 -2.22 13.67
N THR A 205 -13.26 -2.19 12.40
CA THR A 205 -12.91 -1.11 11.46
C THR A 205 -13.35 0.26 12.00
N LYS A 206 -14.58 0.37 12.53
CA LYS A 206 -15.07 1.63 13.14
C LYS A 206 -14.25 2.05 14.37
N GLU A 207 -13.83 1.10 15.21
CA GLU A 207 -12.98 1.39 16.37
C GLU A 207 -11.61 1.93 15.96
N ILE A 208 -10.98 1.28 14.97
CA ILE A 208 -9.72 1.73 14.39
C ILE A 208 -9.88 3.14 13.82
N LEU A 209 -10.92 3.40 13.03
CA LEU A 209 -11.17 4.72 12.45
C LEU A 209 -11.34 5.81 13.52
N LYS A 210 -11.99 5.52 14.65
CA LYS A 210 -12.10 6.47 15.77
C LYS A 210 -10.77 6.74 16.47
N SER A 211 -9.84 5.79 16.43
CA SER A 211 -8.52 5.93 17.04
C SER A 211 -7.52 6.74 16.19
N VAL A 212 -7.76 6.85 14.88
CA VAL A 212 -6.98 7.72 13.99
C VAL A 212 -7.36 9.17 14.27
N SER A 213 -6.45 9.93 14.88
CA SER A 213 -6.66 11.36 15.15
C SER A 213 -6.57 12.18 13.85
N SER A 214 -7.53 13.08 13.61
CA SER A 214 -7.44 14.09 12.53
C SER A 214 -6.21 15.00 12.78
N PRO A 215 -5.33 15.27 11.79
CA PRO A 215 -5.66 15.49 10.38
C PRO A 215 -4.99 14.47 9.45
N VAL A 216 -4.96 13.17 9.77
CA VAL A 216 -4.49 12.16 8.82
C VAL A 216 -5.58 11.94 7.77
N PRO A 217 -5.51 12.58 6.58
CA PRO A 217 -6.61 12.58 5.64
C PRO A 217 -6.31 11.49 4.61
N LEU A 218 -6.40 10.21 4.99
CA LEU A 218 -6.34 9.12 4.02
C LEU A 218 -7.02 7.88 4.61
N LEU A 219 -8.35 7.81 4.42
CA LEU A 219 -8.98 6.54 4.13
C LEU A 219 -8.54 6.19 2.71
N CYS A 220 -7.55 5.32 2.58
CA CYS A 220 -7.31 4.71 1.29
C CYS A 220 -8.25 3.51 1.18
N LEU A 221 -9.19 3.62 0.25
CA LEU A 221 -10.05 2.51 -0.14
C LEU A 221 -9.25 1.68 -1.16
N ASN A 222 -9.00 0.42 -0.83
CA ASN A 222 -8.58 -0.61 -1.78
C ASN A 222 -9.79 -1.46 -2.19
#